data_AF-A0A1Q3ZHZ5-F1
#
_entry.id   AF-A0A1Q3ZHZ5-F1
#
_cell.length_a   1.000
_cell.length_b   1.000
_cell.length_c   1.000
_cell.angle_alpha   90.00
_cell.angle_beta   90.00
_cell.angle_gamma   90.00
#
_symmetry.space_group_name_H-M   'P 1'
#
loop_
_entity.id
_entity.type
_entity.pdbx_description
1 polymer ?
#
loop_
_entity_poly.entity_id
_entity_poly.type
_entity_poly.pdbx_seq_one_letter_code
_entity_poly.pdbx_strand_id
1 'polypeptide(L)'
;MKTFVQTAKEQHAQTGAEIMRSLRMSDQEHNNHLFESGISFLQKVFGSENEDFRLLAYDRRFWNWYRSEWHFAQKNWLDKARTFISCPITAARELYIQHIHYKCVMSRSMYDSFDTWLKLQIETLKKETICTQTT
;
A
#
# COMPACT_ATOMS: atom_id res chain seq x y z
N MET A 1 14.06 24.30 7.91
CA MET A 1 14.50 22.89 7.93
C MET A 1 13.26 22.02 7.81
N LYS A 2 13.06 21.31 6.70
CA LYS A 2 11.91 20.40 6.57
C LYS A 2 12.16 19.17 7.44
N THR A 3 11.16 18.74 8.20
CA THR A 3 11.27 17.50 8.98
C THR A 3 11.25 16.29 8.04
N PHE A 4 11.89 15.20 8.44
CA PHE A 4 11.93 13.95 7.66
C PHE A 4 10.53 13.47 7.23
N VAL A 5 9.54 13.64 8.13
CA VAL A 5 8.13 13.32 7.89
C VAL A 5 7.52 14.20 6.79
N GLN A 6 7.86 15.49 6.74
CA GLN A 6 7.39 16.40 5.70
C GLN A 6 7.91 15.97 4.33
N THR A 7 9.20 15.62 4.25
CA THR A 7 9.85 15.18 3.02
C THR A 7 9.27 13.86 2.50
N ALA A 8 8.97 12.89 3.37
CA ALA A 8 8.34 11.63 2.98
C ALA A 8 6.93 11.84 2.41
N LYS A 9 6.12 12.71 3.04
CA LYS A 9 4.78 13.04 2.54
C LYS A 9 4.82 13.72 1.16
N GLU A 10 5.74 14.66 0.97
CA GLU A 10 5.93 15.34 -0.32
C GLU A 10 6.35 14.36 -1.42
N GLN A 11 7.24 13.41 -1.11
CA GLN A 11 7.67 12.38 -2.07
C GLN A 11 6.53 11.44 -2.48
N HIS A 12 5.65 11.04 -1.53
CA HIS A 12 4.49 10.22 -1.85
C HIS A 12 3.51 10.95 -2.77
N ALA A 13 3.23 12.23 -2.47
CA ALA A 13 2.35 13.05 -3.29
C ALA A 13 2.92 13.25 -4.71
N GLN A 14 4.23 13.48 -4.82
CA GLN A 14 4.91 13.61 -6.11
C GLN A 14 4.85 12.31 -6.92
N THR A 15 5.11 11.16 -6.29
CA THR A 15 5.05 9.83 -6.93
C THR A 15 3.65 9.55 -7.48
N GLY A 16 2.61 9.85 -6.70
CA GLY A 16 1.22 9.70 -7.12
C GLY A 16 0.89 10.56 -8.34
N ALA A 17 1.28 11.83 -8.32
CA ALA A 17 1.08 12.76 -9.44
C ALA A 17 1.82 12.31 -10.72
N GLU A 18 3.03 11.76 -10.58
CA GLU A 18 3.79 11.20 -11.70
C GLU A 18 3.10 10.00 -12.32
N ILE A 19 2.63 9.03 -11.52
CA ILE A 19 1.87 7.86 -11.99
C ILE A 19 0.62 8.30 -12.76
N MET A 20 -0.19 9.17 -12.16
CA MET A 20 -1.44 9.65 -12.78
C MET A 20 -1.18 10.35 -14.11
N ARG A 21 -0.14 11.18 -14.18
CA ARG A 21 0.28 11.86 -15.40
C ARG A 21 0.76 10.87 -16.46
N SER A 22 1.65 9.95 -16.10
CA SER A 22 2.27 8.99 -17.02
C SER A 22 1.27 7.98 -17.57
N LEU A 23 0.31 7.56 -16.75
CA LEU A 23 -0.71 6.57 -17.12
C LEU A 23 -2.03 7.21 -17.57
N ARG A 24 -2.17 8.55 -17.51
CA ARG A 24 -3.43 9.28 -17.73
C ARG A 24 -4.59 8.78 -16.85
N MET A 25 -4.28 8.30 -15.65
CA MET A 25 -5.28 7.79 -14.71
C MET A 25 -5.82 8.93 -13.85
N SER A 26 -7.11 8.89 -13.53
CA SER A 26 -7.72 9.76 -12.53
C SER A 26 -7.36 9.32 -11.10
N ASP A 27 -7.48 10.24 -10.15
CA ASP A 27 -7.35 9.95 -8.71
C ASP A 27 -8.32 8.85 -8.27
N GLN A 28 -9.54 8.84 -8.80
CA GLN A 28 -10.56 7.85 -8.45
C GLN A 28 -10.17 6.45 -8.93
N GLU A 29 -9.75 6.31 -10.20
CA GLU A 29 -9.30 5.02 -10.74
C GLU A 29 -8.09 4.47 -9.95
N HIS A 30 -7.15 5.35 -9.61
CA HIS A 30 -5.98 4.98 -8.81
C HIS A 30 -6.37 4.49 -7.41
N ASN A 31 -7.22 5.23 -6.72
CA ASN A 31 -7.68 4.87 -5.38
C ASN A 31 -8.52 3.59 -5.39
N ASN A 32 -9.34 3.37 -6.42
CA ASN A 32 -10.09 2.13 -6.59
C ASN A 32 -9.14 0.93 -6.69
N HIS A 33 -8.10 1.02 -7.54
CA HIS A 33 -7.13 -0.09 -7.66
C HIS A 33 -6.35 -0.35 -6.38
N LEU A 34 -5.97 0.70 -5.64
CA LEU A 34 -5.35 0.56 -4.33
C LEU A 34 -6.26 -0.21 -3.38
N PHE A 35 -7.53 0.19 -3.31
CA PHE A 35 -8.52 -0.43 -2.45
C PHE A 35 -8.77 -1.90 -2.83
N GLU A 36 -9.07 -2.17 -4.11
CA GLU A 36 -9.29 -3.53 -4.65
C GLU A 36 -8.12 -4.46 -4.33
N SER A 37 -6.89 -3.99 -4.53
CA SER A 37 -5.70 -4.77 -4.25
C SER A 37 -5.48 -4.99 -2.76
N GLY A 38 -5.79 -4.00 -1.92
CA GLY A 38 -5.71 -4.14 -0.45
C GLY A 38 -6.73 -5.15 0.08
N ILE A 39 -7.94 -5.15 -0.46
CA ILE A 39 -8.95 -6.17 -0.18
C ILE A 39 -8.47 -7.54 -0.65
N SER A 40 -7.94 -7.64 -1.88
CA SER A 40 -7.40 -8.90 -2.41
C SER A 40 -6.25 -9.45 -1.54
N PHE A 41 -5.38 -8.59 -1.03
CA PHE A 41 -4.33 -8.97 -0.09
C PHE A 41 -4.92 -9.56 1.20
N LEU A 42 -5.86 -8.86 1.85
CA LEU A 42 -6.49 -9.35 3.08
C LEU A 42 -7.24 -10.68 2.86
N GLN A 43 -7.98 -10.80 1.76
CA GLN A 43 -8.68 -12.04 1.39
C GLN A 43 -7.70 -13.19 1.23
N LYS A 44 -6.51 -12.93 0.68
CA LYS A 44 -5.48 -13.96 0.49
C LYS A 44 -4.78 -14.34 1.80
N VAL A 45 -4.66 -13.42 2.76
CA VAL A 45 -4.06 -13.70 4.07
C VAL A 45 -5.01 -14.48 4.98
N PHE A 46 -6.26 -14.03 5.08
CA PHE A 46 -7.20 -14.54 6.10
C PHE A 46 -8.37 -15.36 5.55
N GLY A 47 -8.70 -15.20 4.26
CA GLY A 47 -9.97 -15.64 3.68
C GLY A 47 -11.06 -14.57 3.82
N SER A 48 -11.99 -14.52 2.87
CA SER A 48 -13.06 -13.50 2.82
C SER A 48 -14.11 -13.60 3.93
N GLU A 49 -14.27 -14.79 4.52
CA GLU A 49 -15.26 -15.04 5.58
C GLU A 49 -14.70 -14.85 6.99
N ASN A 50 -13.39 -14.59 7.11
CA ASN A 50 -12.69 -14.49 8.38
C ASN A 50 -13.06 -13.18 9.11
N GLU A 51 -13.20 -13.25 10.44
CA GLU A 51 -13.44 -12.07 11.28
C GLU A 51 -12.26 -11.10 11.24
N ASP A 52 -11.02 -11.60 11.23
CA ASP A 52 -9.79 -10.79 11.13
C ASP A 52 -9.76 -10.01 9.82
N PHE A 53 -10.25 -10.60 8.72
CA PHE A 53 -10.43 -9.90 7.45
C PHE A 53 -11.35 -8.69 7.63
N ARG A 54 -12.52 -8.88 8.26
CA ARG A 54 -13.49 -7.79 8.46
C ARG A 54 -12.91 -6.70 9.34
N LEU A 55 -12.29 -7.08 10.46
CA LEU A 55 -11.67 -6.12 11.39
C LEU A 55 -10.61 -5.25 10.70
N LEU A 56 -9.69 -5.87 9.95
CA LEU A 56 -8.63 -5.14 9.27
C LEU A 56 -9.12 -4.35 8.05
N ALA A 57 -10.16 -4.82 7.34
CA ALA A 57 -10.74 -4.10 6.22
C ALA A 57 -11.32 -2.73 6.62
N TYR A 58 -11.70 -2.55 7.89
CA TYR A 58 -12.15 -1.26 8.45
C TYR A 58 -11.08 -0.55 9.29
N ASP A 59 -9.91 -1.15 9.51
CA ASP A 59 -8.86 -0.58 10.36
C ASP A 59 -8.03 0.48 9.61
N ARG A 60 -8.02 1.70 10.15
CA ARG A 60 -7.28 2.84 9.57
C ARG A 60 -5.76 2.62 9.54
N ARG A 61 -5.20 1.94 10.55
CA ARG A 61 -3.74 1.69 10.65
C ARG A 61 -3.31 0.72 9.57
N PHE A 62 -4.11 -0.31 9.30
CA PHE A 62 -3.91 -1.22 8.17
C PHE A 62 -3.84 -0.43 6.86
N TRP A 63 -4.84 0.40 6.56
CA TRP A 63 -4.85 1.16 5.30
C TRP A 63 -3.71 2.16 5.18
N ASN A 64 -3.24 2.74 6.28
CA ASN A 64 -2.07 3.61 6.27
C ASN A 64 -0.78 2.84 5.96
N TRP A 65 -0.60 1.67 6.58
CA TRP A 65 0.53 0.80 6.29
C TRP A 65 0.48 0.30 4.84
N TYR A 66 -0.67 -0.24 4.40
CA TYR A 66 -0.83 -0.78 3.05
C TYR A 66 -0.57 0.27 1.97
N ARG A 67 -1.06 1.50 2.17
CA ARG A 67 -0.77 2.63 1.27
C ARG A 67 0.73 2.95 1.20
N SER A 68 1.46 2.81 2.31
CA SER A 68 2.91 3.01 2.32
C SER A 68 3.64 1.95 1.48
N GLU A 69 3.29 0.67 1.65
CA GLU A 69 3.84 -0.44 0.85
C GLU A 69 3.51 -0.28 -0.64
N TRP A 70 2.27 0.13 -0.93
CA TRP A 70 1.83 0.45 -2.28
C TRP A 70 2.68 1.55 -2.93
N HIS A 71 2.90 2.66 -2.21
CA HIS A 71 3.75 3.75 -2.71
C HIS A 71 5.19 3.31 -2.97
N PHE A 72 5.74 2.43 -2.13
CA PHE A 72 7.04 1.84 -2.38
C PHE A 72 7.05 1.03 -3.69
N ALA A 73 6.02 0.22 -3.94
CA ALA A 73 5.86 -0.53 -5.18
C ALA A 73 5.70 0.38 -6.41
N GLN A 74 5.00 1.52 -6.28
CA GLN A 74 4.86 2.53 -7.33
C GLN A 74 6.18 3.19 -7.71
N LYS A 75 6.98 3.57 -6.72
CA LYS A 75 8.30 4.16 -6.97
C LYS A 75 9.18 3.20 -7.76
N ASN A 76 9.21 1.93 -7.35
CA ASN A 76 9.92 0.88 -8.06
C ASN A 76 9.40 0.65 -9.49
N TRP A 77 8.11 0.89 -9.73
CA TRP A 77 7.55 0.84 -11.08
C TRP A 77 8.03 2.02 -11.92
N LEU A 78 7.99 3.26 -11.39
CA LEU A 78 8.44 4.46 -12.11
C LEU A 78 9.92 4.35 -12.52
N ASP A 79 10.76 3.84 -11.64
CA ASP A 79 12.20 3.63 -11.93
C ASP A 79 12.40 2.71 -13.14
N LYS A 80 11.54 1.70 -13.30
CA LYS A 80 11.52 0.79 -14.45
C LYS A 80 10.77 1.38 -15.64
N ALA A 81 9.73 2.16 -15.42
CA ALA A 81 8.84 2.64 -16.47
C ALA A 81 9.54 3.63 -17.42
N ARG A 82 10.60 4.29 -16.94
CA ARG A 82 11.51 5.10 -17.75
C ARG A 82 12.11 4.35 -18.94
N THR A 83 12.08 3.01 -18.95
CA THR A 83 12.58 2.20 -20.08
C THR A 83 11.49 1.83 -21.11
N PHE A 84 10.21 2.09 -20.85
CA PHE A 84 9.09 1.70 -21.73
C PHE A 84 8.65 2.81 -22.72
N ILE A 85 9.62 3.57 -23.26
CA ILE A 85 9.41 4.84 -24.00
C ILE A 85 8.39 4.75 -25.16
N SER A 86 8.10 3.54 -25.68
CA SER A 86 7.20 3.29 -26.81
C SER A 86 5.98 2.42 -26.49
N CYS A 87 5.66 2.15 -25.22
CA CYS A 87 4.51 1.32 -24.84
C CYS A 87 3.18 2.08 -24.99
N PRO A 88 2.15 1.50 -25.64
CA PRO A 88 0.80 2.06 -25.62
C PRO A 88 0.28 2.24 -24.19
N ILE A 89 -0.45 3.34 -23.92
CA ILE A 89 -0.90 3.70 -22.56
C ILE A 89 -1.73 2.59 -21.90
N THR A 90 -2.62 1.93 -22.66
CA THR A 90 -3.43 0.83 -22.14
C THR A 90 -2.56 -0.33 -21.65
N ALA A 91 -1.56 -0.74 -22.43
CA ALA A 91 -0.61 -1.78 -22.05
C ALA A 91 0.26 -1.33 -20.85
N ALA A 92 0.66 -0.06 -20.78
CA ALA A 92 1.38 0.48 -19.63
C ALA A 92 0.55 0.44 -18.34
N ARG A 93 -0.76 0.70 -18.41
CA ARG A 93 -1.68 0.56 -17.26
C ARG A 93 -1.81 -0.88 -16.80
N GLU A 94 -1.99 -1.81 -17.74
CA GLU A 94 -2.06 -3.25 -17.43
C GLU A 94 -0.77 -3.74 -16.76
N LEU A 95 0.39 -3.38 -17.31
CA LEU A 95 1.69 -3.70 -16.72
C LEU A 95 1.87 -3.08 -15.34
N TYR A 96 1.38 -1.85 -15.14
CA TYR A 96 1.37 -1.20 -13.83
C TYR A 96 0.52 -1.99 -12.82
N ILE A 97 -0.73 -2.32 -13.16
CA ILE A 97 -1.64 -3.09 -12.30
C ILE A 97 -1.02 -4.45 -11.95
N GLN A 98 -0.48 -5.16 -12.94
CA GLN A 98 0.21 -6.44 -12.72
C GLN A 98 1.42 -6.28 -11.81
N HIS A 99 2.28 -5.30 -12.06
CA HIS A 99 3.45 -5.05 -11.22
C HIS A 99 3.03 -4.80 -9.78
N ILE A 100 2.01 -3.98 -9.56
CA ILE A 100 1.53 -3.71 -8.21
C ILE A 100 0.92 -4.96 -7.58
N HIS A 101 0.13 -5.74 -8.31
CA HIS A 101 -0.38 -7.01 -7.81
C HIS A 101 0.77 -7.95 -7.37
N TYR A 102 1.78 -8.13 -8.20
CA TYR A 102 2.91 -9.00 -7.87
C TYR A 102 3.81 -8.47 -6.76
N LYS A 103 3.96 -7.14 -6.63
CA LYS A 103 4.86 -6.52 -5.64
C LYS A 103 4.19 -6.18 -4.32
N CYS A 104 2.91 -5.86 -4.34
CA CYS A 104 2.15 -5.38 -3.18
C CYS A 104 1.06 -6.35 -2.71
N VAL A 105 0.65 -7.34 -3.51
CA VAL A 105 -0.34 -8.36 -3.09
C VAL A 105 0.32 -9.73 -2.92
N MET A 106 1.16 -10.15 -3.89
CA MET A 106 1.71 -11.51 -3.92
C MET A 106 3.16 -11.64 -3.44
N SER A 107 3.85 -10.55 -3.14
CA SER A 107 5.28 -10.62 -2.85
C SER A 107 5.54 -11.17 -1.45
N ARG A 108 6.56 -12.03 -1.32
CA ARG A 108 6.99 -12.54 -0.01
C ARG A 108 7.35 -11.41 0.96
N SER A 109 8.03 -10.38 0.46
CA SER A 109 8.38 -9.18 1.21
C SER A 109 7.16 -8.46 1.79
N MET A 110 6.03 -8.45 1.08
CA MET A 110 4.79 -7.86 1.58
C MET A 110 4.23 -8.66 2.76
N TYR A 111 4.21 -9.99 2.66
CA TYR A 111 3.75 -10.85 3.76
C TYR A 111 4.65 -10.72 4.99
N ASP A 112 5.97 -10.67 4.80
CA ASP A 112 6.93 -10.51 5.90
C ASP A 112 6.81 -9.11 6.55
N SER A 113 6.60 -8.06 5.74
CA SER A 113 6.32 -6.70 6.23
C SER A 113 5.01 -6.66 7.03
N PHE A 114 3.96 -7.34 6.54
CA PHE A 114 2.67 -7.42 7.21
C PHE A 114 2.75 -8.12 8.56
N ASP A 115 3.41 -9.27 8.63
CA ASP A 115 3.61 -10.01 9.89
C ASP A 115 4.37 -9.15 10.92
N THR A 116 5.41 -8.45 10.48
CA THR A 116 6.16 -7.51 11.32
C THR A 116 5.28 -6.37 11.81
N TRP A 117 4.52 -5.74 10.91
CA TRP A 117 3.60 -4.67 11.25
C TRP A 117 2.54 -5.12 12.26
N LEU A 118 1.93 -6.30 12.04
CA LEU A 118 0.90 -6.85 12.90
C LEU A 118 1.43 -7.12 14.32
N LYS A 119 2.62 -7.70 14.45
CA LYS A 119 3.30 -7.90 15.74
C LYS A 119 3.51 -6.58 16.48
N LEU A 120 3.99 -5.54 15.79
CA LEU A 120 4.16 -4.21 16.38
C LEU A 120 2.84 -3.58 16.84
N GLN A 121 1.75 -3.77 16.08
CA GLN A 121 0.43 -3.28 16.50
C GLN A 121 -0.05 -3.98 17.77
N ILE A 122 0.12 -5.30 17.86
CA ILE A 122 -0.24 -6.08 19.04
C ILE A 122 0.56 -5.62 20.27
N GLU A 123 1.87 -5.41 20.12
CA GLU A 123 2.71 -4.90 21.21
C GLU A 123 2.31 -3.49 21.66
N THR A 124 1.96 -2.62 20.71
CA THR A 124 1.51 -1.25 21.00
C THR A 124 0.21 -1.28 21.82
N LEU A 125 -0.78 -2.07 21.38
CA LEU A 125 -2.05 -2.24 22.10
C LEU A 125 -1.86 -2.81 23.50
N LYS A 126 -0.94 -3.76 23.69
CA LYS A 126 -0.60 -4.29 25.03
C LYS A 126 -0.08 -3.20 25.95
N LYS A 127 0.82 -2.34 25.47
CA LYS A 127 1.39 -1.23 26.26
C LYS A 127 0.33 -0.19 26.62
N GLU A 128 -0.55 0.16 25.68
CA GLU A 128 -1.66 1.09 25.93
C GLU A 128 -2.63 0.56 26.99
N THR A 129 -2.92 -0.75 26.96
CA THR A 129 -3.81 -1.41 27.93
C THR A 129 -3.22 -1.48 29.34
N ILE A 130 -1.90 -1.67 29.47
CA ILE A 130 -1.23 -1.66 30.78
C ILE A 130 -1.27 -0.24 31.38
N CYS A 131 -1.06 0.79 30.55
CA CYS A 131 -1.07 2.18 31.00
C CYS A 131 -2.43 2.60 31.58
N THR A 132 -3.53 2.14 30.98
CA THR A 132 -4.89 2.46 31.45
C THR A 132 -5.33 1.68 32.68
N GLN A 133 -4.70 0.54 33.00
CA GLN A 133 -4.99 -0.25 34.21
C GLN A 133 -4.19 0.19 35.45
N THR A 134 -3.18 1.04 35.28
CA THR A 134 -2.31 1.50 36.38
C THR A 134 -2.66 2.93 36.84
N THR A 135 -3.78 3.48 36.39
CA THR A 135 -4.31 4.82 36.75
C THR A 135 -5.64 4.66 37.46
#